data_AF-A0A7R9PG12-F1
#
_entry.id   AF-A0A7R9PG12-F1
#
_cell.length_a   1.000
_cell.length_b   1.000
_cell.length_c   1.000
_cell.angle_alpha   90.00
_cell.angle_beta   90.00
_cell.angle_gamma   90.00
#
_symmetry.space_group_name_H-M   'P 1'
#
loop_
_entity.id
_entity.type
_entity.pdbx_description
1 polymer ?
#
loop_
_entity_poly.entity_id
_entity_poly.type
_entity_poly.pdbx_seq_one_letter_code
_entity_poly.pdbx_strand_id
1 'polypeptide(L)'
;VLQNIDLHALTGWIPERVAIRNNEPDFNADALFDKLLTRLEKGDVLVTAATGELSDAEADRTGLVATHAYAVLDVRREQGLRLLKLKNPWSHLRWRGNYSELDKLHWTPQLQRLLNFDPNSAAMFDNGVFWIDYDSILKFFDVFYLNWNPKLFNYTFCLHQSWKTGLGPIKDAYNIGENPQFFLQVDQGGSGAVWILLTRHITQIEDFKENREYITVLVYRNNGKKVFYPS
;
A
#
# COMPACT_ATOMS: atom_id res chain seq x y z
N VAL A 1 -0.69 9.59 10.09
CA VAL A 1 -1.43 8.44 9.52
C VAL A 1 -0.42 7.34 9.36
N LEU A 2 -0.76 6.13 9.79
CA LEU A 2 0.18 5.02 9.82
C LEU A 2 0.59 4.68 8.38
N GLN A 3 1.88 4.79 8.09
CA GLN A 3 2.46 4.28 6.84
C GLN A 3 2.51 2.75 6.89
N ASN A 4 2.88 2.12 5.78
CA ASN A 4 2.96 0.65 5.66
C ASN A 4 3.81 0.01 6.78
N ILE A 5 4.91 0.67 7.17
CA ILE A 5 5.80 0.19 8.23
C ILE A 5 5.12 0.27 9.60
N ASP A 6 4.38 1.35 9.87
CA ASP A 6 3.70 1.52 11.16
C ASP A 6 2.56 0.51 11.32
N LEU A 7 1.78 0.27 10.27
CA LEU A 7 0.74 -0.75 10.28
C LEU A 7 1.32 -2.14 10.47
N HIS A 8 2.41 -2.47 9.78
CA HIS A 8 3.14 -3.72 10.01
C HIS A 8 3.61 -3.85 11.47
N ALA A 9 4.23 -2.82 12.04
CA ALA A 9 4.71 -2.82 13.41
C ALA A 9 3.59 -3.03 14.45
N LEU A 10 2.39 -2.50 14.20
CA LEU A 10 1.26 -2.59 15.12
C LEU A 10 0.44 -3.88 14.97
N THR A 11 0.39 -4.46 13.78
CA THR A 11 -0.54 -5.56 13.46
C THR A 11 0.15 -6.87 13.11
N GLY A 12 1.42 -6.81 12.70
CA GLY A 12 2.14 -7.92 12.08
C GLY A 12 1.68 -8.24 10.64
N TRP A 13 0.79 -7.43 10.06
CA TRP A 13 0.28 -7.66 8.70
C TRP A 13 1.32 -7.32 7.64
N ILE A 14 1.30 -8.01 6.51
CA ILE A 14 2.39 -8.00 5.53
C ILE A 14 2.24 -6.79 4.59
N PRO A 15 3.20 -5.84 4.57
CA PRO A 15 3.08 -4.62 3.79
C PRO A 15 3.37 -4.85 2.29
N GLU A 16 2.55 -4.25 1.42
CA GLU A 16 2.76 -4.10 -0.03
C GLU A 16 2.54 -2.63 -0.40
N ARG A 17 3.41 -2.07 -1.23
CA ARG A 17 3.28 -0.70 -1.77
C ARG A 17 2.86 -0.79 -3.22
N VAL A 18 1.69 -0.26 -3.56
CA VAL A 18 1.17 -0.23 -4.93
C VAL A 18 1.15 1.22 -5.42
N ALA A 19 2.14 1.58 -6.26
CA ALA A 19 2.20 2.89 -6.88
C ALA A 19 1.12 3.02 -7.96
N ILE A 20 0.44 4.17 -7.98
CA ILE A 20 -0.50 4.55 -9.04
C ILE A 20 0.33 5.15 -10.16
N ARG A 21 0.43 4.44 -11.29
CA ARG A 21 1.29 4.83 -12.41
C ARG A 21 0.52 4.72 -13.72
N ASN A 22 -0.45 5.61 -13.91
CA ASN A 22 -1.40 5.56 -15.04
C ASN A 22 -0.74 5.49 -16.44
N ASN A 23 0.51 5.92 -16.57
CA ASN A 23 1.24 5.95 -17.84
C ASN A 23 2.18 4.75 -18.03
N GLU A 24 2.29 3.84 -17.06
CA GLU A 24 3.14 2.66 -17.17
C GLU A 24 2.34 1.45 -17.67
N PRO A 25 2.88 0.66 -18.62
CA PRO A 25 2.17 -0.48 -19.21
C PRO A 25 1.83 -1.58 -18.19
N ASP A 26 2.59 -1.66 -17.10
CA ASP A 26 2.42 -2.68 -16.07
C ASP A 26 1.36 -2.29 -15.01
N PHE A 27 0.87 -1.04 -15.03
CA PHE A 27 -0.15 -0.59 -14.10
C PHE A 27 -1.56 -0.89 -14.64
N ASN A 28 -2.27 -1.78 -13.96
CA ASN A 28 -3.65 -2.10 -14.28
C ASN A 28 -4.61 -1.56 -13.21
N ALA A 29 -5.24 -0.43 -13.53
CA ALA A 29 -6.19 0.25 -12.64
C ALA A 29 -7.42 -0.61 -12.31
N ASP A 30 -7.95 -1.35 -13.28
CA ASP A 30 -9.15 -2.18 -13.07
C ASP A 30 -8.85 -3.35 -12.14
N ALA A 31 -7.73 -4.03 -12.35
CA ALA A 31 -7.27 -5.11 -11.49
C ALA A 31 -6.96 -4.64 -10.07
N LEU A 32 -6.41 -3.42 -9.92
CA LEU A 32 -6.20 -2.81 -8.61
C LEU A 32 -7.53 -2.53 -7.92
N PHE A 33 -8.50 -1.92 -8.61
CA PHE A 33 -9.82 -1.66 -8.03
C PHE A 33 -10.52 -2.97 -7.60
N ASP A 34 -10.51 -4.00 -8.45
CA ASP A 34 -11.12 -5.30 -8.13
C ASP A 34 -10.41 -6.00 -6.96
N LYS A 35 -9.08 -5.87 -6.86
CA LYS A 35 -8.31 -6.32 -5.71
C LYS A 35 -8.76 -5.60 -4.43
N LEU A 36 -8.86 -4.27 -4.47
CA LEU A 36 -9.28 -3.46 -3.32
C LEU A 36 -10.71 -3.82 -2.87
N LEU A 37 -11.65 -3.85 -3.81
CA LEU A 37 -13.06 -4.17 -3.58
C LEU A 37 -13.20 -5.54 -2.88
N THR A 38 -12.62 -6.58 -3.47
CA THR A 38 -12.83 -7.96 -3.00
C THR A 38 -12.08 -8.28 -1.72
N ARG A 39 -10.92 -7.67 -1.48
CA ARG A 39 -10.06 -8.00 -0.33
C ARG A 39 -10.40 -7.17 0.89
N LEU A 40 -10.76 -5.90 0.72
CA LEU A 40 -11.17 -5.07 1.85
C LEU A 40 -12.47 -5.60 2.47
N GLU A 41 -13.46 -5.95 1.64
CA GLU A 41 -14.75 -6.50 2.10
C GLU A 41 -14.59 -7.81 2.89
N LYS A 42 -13.64 -8.67 2.48
CA LYS A 42 -13.34 -9.92 3.20
C LYS A 42 -12.58 -9.71 4.52
N GLY A 43 -12.06 -8.52 4.78
CA GLY A 43 -11.14 -8.26 5.89
C GLY A 43 -9.76 -8.90 5.67
N ASP A 44 -9.39 -9.16 4.41
CA ASP A 44 -8.11 -9.75 4.01
C ASP A 44 -6.97 -8.72 4.03
N VAL A 45 -7.30 -7.44 3.94
CA VAL A 45 -6.33 -6.35 3.78
C VAL A 45 -6.78 -5.08 4.51
N LEU A 46 -5.84 -4.36 5.12
CA LEU A 46 -6.02 -2.98 5.57
C LEU A 46 -5.41 -2.05 4.53
N VAL A 47 -6.12 -0.99 4.18
CA VAL A 47 -5.75 -0.13 3.05
C VAL A 47 -5.64 1.32 3.48
N THR A 48 -4.54 1.96 3.11
CA THR A 48 -4.41 3.42 3.11
C THR A 48 -4.03 3.91 1.72
N ALA A 49 -4.43 5.12 1.37
CA ALA A 49 -4.07 5.78 0.13
C ALA A 49 -3.37 7.10 0.46
N ALA A 50 -2.29 7.44 -0.24
CA ALA A 50 -1.57 8.69 -0.01
C ALA A 50 -1.51 9.57 -1.26
N THR A 51 -1.72 10.85 -1.05
CA THR A 51 -1.55 11.90 -2.05
C THR A 51 -0.07 12.15 -2.32
N GLY A 52 0.22 12.57 -3.54
CA GLY A 52 1.53 13.09 -3.91
C GLY A 52 1.71 14.55 -3.52
N GLU A 53 2.68 15.19 -4.17
CA GLU A 53 2.78 16.64 -4.18
C GLU A 53 1.51 17.25 -4.82
N LEU A 54 0.95 18.26 -4.17
CA LEU A 54 -0.18 19.04 -4.70
C LEU A 54 0.18 20.52 -4.54
N SER A 55 -0.10 21.32 -5.56
CA SER A 55 0.02 22.78 -5.40
C SER A 55 -1.01 23.30 -4.41
N ASP A 56 -0.74 24.43 -3.74
CA ASP A 56 -1.68 25.05 -2.79
C ASP A 56 -3.06 25.27 -3.43
N ALA A 57 -3.08 25.71 -4.69
CA ALA A 57 -4.31 25.91 -5.44
C ALA A 57 -5.09 24.61 -5.68
N GLU A 58 -4.40 23.49 -5.92
CA GLU A 58 -5.05 22.18 -6.06
C GLU A 58 -5.53 21.62 -4.73
N ALA A 59 -4.72 21.76 -3.67
CA ALA A 59 -5.09 21.37 -2.32
C ALA A 59 -6.36 22.11 -1.87
N ASP A 60 -6.42 23.43 -2.06
CA ASP A 60 -7.60 24.25 -1.73
C ASP A 60 -8.82 23.87 -2.56
N ARG A 61 -8.63 23.64 -3.87
CA ARG A 61 -9.71 23.28 -4.79
C ARG A 61 -10.28 21.91 -4.50
N THR A 62 -9.43 20.93 -4.21
CA THR A 62 -9.82 19.53 -3.98
C THR A 62 -10.20 19.25 -2.54
N GLY A 63 -9.71 20.05 -1.59
CA GLY A 63 -9.77 19.76 -0.15
C GLY A 63 -8.85 18.62 0.30
N LEU A 64 -8.01 18.09 -0.60
CA LEU A 64 -6.98 17.11 -0.27
C LEU A 64 -5.74 17.81 0.28
N VAL A 65 -5.01 17.11 1.12
CA VAL A 65 -3.76 17.57 1.72
C VAL A 65 -2.61 16.94 0.93
N ALA A 66 -1.60 17.73 0.55
CA ALA A 66 -0.41 17.22 -0.13
C ALA A 66 0.39 16.26 0.76
N THR A 67 1.00 15.22 0.17
CA THR A 67 1.89 14.25 0.85
C THR A 67 1.28 13.60 2.10
N HIS A 68 -0.04 13.38 2.09
CA HIS A 68 -0.80 12.90 3.25
C HIS A 68 -1.51 11.59 2.96
N ALA A 69 -1.60 10.74 3.97
CA ALA A 69 -2.28 9.45 3.86
C ALA A 69 -3.71 9.52 4.42
N TYR A 70 -4.60 8.72 3.85
CA TYR A 70 -6.00 8.58 4.20
C TYR A 70 -6.31 7.11 4.41
N ALA A 71 -7.11 6.78 5.42
CA ALA A 71 -7.57 5.41 5.61
C ALA A 71 -8.70 5.12 4.62
N VAL A 72 -8.63 3.99 3.91
CA VAL A 72 -9.72 3.52 3.05
C VAL A 72 -10.65 2.65 3.91
N LEU A 73 -11.89 3.11 4.07
CA LEU A 73 -12.88 2.48 4.94
C LEU A 73 -13.83 1.57 4.19
N ASP A 74 -14.13 1.88 2.93
CA ASP A 74 -15.03 1.10 2.09
C ASP A 74 -14.68 1.30 0.61
N VAL A 75 -14.97 0.30 -0.22
CA VAL A 75 -14.80 0.31 -1.68
C VAL A 75 -16.05 -0.30 -2.28
N ARG A 76 -16.70 0.41 -3.20
CA ARG A 76 -18.01 0.02 -3.74
C ARG A 76 -18.04 0.16 -5.25
N ARG A 77 -18.74 -0.78 -5.90
CA ARG A 77 -19.11 -0.70 -7.31
C ARG A 77 -20.62 -0.66 -7.43
N GLU A 78 -21.18 0.52 -7.66
CA GLU A 78 -22.63 0.74 -7.69
C GLU A 78 -23.03 1.49 -8.95
N GLN A 79 -24.05 1.01 -9.66
CA GLN A 79 -24.56 1.65 -10.89
C GLN A 79 -23.47 1.93 -11.95
N GLY A 80 -22.44 1.07 -12.03
CA GLY A 80 -21.29 1.25 -12.92
C GLY A 80 -20.23 2.23 -12.42
N LEU A 81 -20.47 2.88 -11.27
CA LEU A 81 -19.52 3.78 -10.62
C LEU A 81 -18.58 3.00 -9.71
N ARG A 82 -17.33 3.47 -9.61
CA ARG A 82 -16.29 2.95 -8.72
C ARG A 82 -16.01 3.99 -7.65
N LEU A 83 -16.38 3.70 -6.42
CA LEU A 83 -16.36 4.68 -5.32
C LEU A 83 -15.56 4.14 -4.14
N LEU A 84 -14.81 5.02 -3.48
CA LEU A 84 -14.05 4.71 -2.28
C LEU A 84 -14.47 5.66 -1.16
N LYS A 85 -14.61 5.14 0.05
CA LYS A 85 -14.86 5.91 1.26
C LYS A 85 -13.54 6.08 2.00
N LEU A 86 -13.05 7.31 2.10
CA LEU A 86 -11.80 7.62 2.76
C LEU A 86 -12.05 8.37 4.07
N LYS A 87 -11.09 8.28 4.99
CA LYS A 87 -11.05 9.09 6.21
C LYS A 87 -9.72 9.84 6.31
N ASN A 88 -9.81 11.16 6.42
CA ASN A 88 -8.73 12.01 6.90
C ASN A 88 -8.54 11.79 8.41
N PRO A 89 -7.36 11.37 8.88
CA PRO A 89 -7.14 11.11 10.30
C PRO A 89 -7.10 12.38 11.17
N TRP A 90 -6.90 13.55 10.56
CA TRP A 90 -7.08 14.82 11.28
C TRP A 90 -8.54 15.12 11.62
N SER A 91 -9.47 14.29 11.11
CA SER A 91 -10.91 14.37 11.36
C SER A 91 -11.54 15.72 10.95
N HIS A 92 -10.89 16.43 10.03
CA HIS A 92 -11.37 17.59 9.30
C HIS A 92 -10.72 17.58 7.89
N LEU A 93 -11.18 18.45 6.98
CA LEU A 93 -10.75 18.54 5.57
C LEU A 93 -11.15 17.31 4.75
N ARG A 94 -12.16 17.50 3.91
CA ARG A 94 -12.73 16.50 3.01
C ARG A 94 -12.49 16.86 1.56
N TRP A 95 -12.59 15.82 0.72
CA TRP A 95 -12.74 15.97 -0.72
C TRP A 95 -13.90 16.90 -1.08
N ARG A 96 -13.67 17.82 -2.02
CA ARG A 96 -14.61 18.85 -2.48
C ARG A 96 -15.10 18.63 -3.92
N GLY A 97 -14.71 17.54 -4.58
CA GLY A 97 -15.11 17.24 -5.94
C GLY A 97 -16.32 16.30 -6.03
N ASN A 98 -16.34 15.46 -7.06
CA ASN A 98 -17.44 14.54 -7.33
C ASN A 98 -17.71 13.61 -6.13
N TYR A 99 -18.98 13.44 -5.77
CA TYR A 99 -19.41 12.65 -4.61
C TYR A 99 -18.94 13.20 -3.24
N SER A 100 -18.48 14.45 -3.18
CA SER A 100 -18.37 15.18 -1.90
C SER A 100 -19.74 15.46 -1.28
N GLU A 101 -19.77 15.88 -0.02
CA GLU A 101 -21.01 16.29 0.65
C GLU A 101 -21.66 17.55 0.02
N LEU A 102 -20.89 18.34 -0.73
CA LEU A 102 -21.36 19.56 -1.40
C LEU A 102 -21.80 19.32 -2.85
N ASP A 103 -21.55 18.13 -3.40
CA ASP A 103 -21.89 17.79 -4.78
C ASP A 103 -23.39 17.52 -4.96
N LYS A 104 -24.09 18.42 -5.64
CA LYS A 104 -25.53 18.26 -5.91
C LYS A 104 -25.83 17.56 -7.23
N LEU A 105 -24.82 17.31 -8.07
CA LEU A 105 -25.00 16.81 -9.42
C LEU A 105 -24.94 15.28 -9.46
N HIS A 106 -23.95 14.66 -8.81
CA HIS A 106 -23.73 13.22 -8.94
C HIS A 106 -24.48 12.39 -7.89
N TRP A 107 -24.88 12.98 -6.76
CA TRP A 107 -25.64 12.28 -5.73
C TRP A 107 -27.10 12.07 -6.17
N THR A 108 -27.48 10.81 -6.39
CA THR A 108 -28.88 10.43 -6.58
C THR A 108 -29.47 9.86 -5.28
N PRO A 109 -30.80 9.98 -5.03
CA PRO A 109 -31.42 9.35 -3.86
C PRO A 109 -31.21 7.84 -3.77
N GLN A 110 -31.07 7.17 -4.92
CA GLN A 110 -30.76 5.74 -4.96
C GLN A 110 -29.33 5.45 -4.53
N LEU A 111 -28.35 6.21 -5.03
CA LEU A 111 -26.94 6.03 -4.67
C LEU A 111 -26.70 6.33 -3.18
N GLN A 112 -27.35 7.38 -2.64
CA GLN A 112 -27.32 7.70 -1.21
C GLN A 112 -27.80 6.52 -0.34
N ARG A 113 -28.89 5.85 -0.75
CA ARG A 113 -29.39 4.66 -0.06
C ARG A 113 -28.42 3.47 -0.16
N LEU A 114 -27.86 3.21 -1.34
CA LEU A 114 -26.92 2.09 -1.56
C LEU A 114 -25.64 2.25 -0.71
N LEU A 115 -25.13 3.47 -0.60
CA LEU A 115 -23.90 3.77 0.16
C LEU A 115 -24.16 4.12 1.63
N ASN A 116 -25.44 4.12 2.05
CA ASN A 116 -25.87 4.58 3.37
C ASN A 116 -25.22 5.92 3.76
N PHE A 117 -25.32 6.91 2.87
CA PHE A 117 -24.68 8.21 3.00
C PHE A 117 -25.66 9.33 2.71
N ASP A 118 -25.79 10.27 3.65
CA ASP A 118 -26.56 11.51 3.46
C ASP A 118 -25.60 12.71 3.38
N PRO A 119 -25.44 13.32 2.19
CA PRO A 119 -24.63 14.51 1.99
C PRO A 119 -25.05 15.69 2.87
N ASN A 120 -26.35 15.86 3.14
CA ASN A 120 -26.83 17.01 3.92
C ASN A 120 -26.42 16.90 5.39
N SER A 121 -26.60 15.71 5.99
CA SER A 121 -26.10 15.42 7.32
C SER A 121 -24.57 15.53 7.39
N ALA A 122 -23.87 15.01 6.39
CA ALA A 122 -22.41 15.12 6.32
C ALA A 122 -21.93 16.58 6.28
N ALA A 123 -22.62 17.47 5.56
CA ALA A 123 -22.28 18.89 5.48
C ALA A 123 -22.45 19.65 6.82
N MET A 124 -23.23 19.13 7.77
CA MET A 124 -23.42 19.77 9.08
C MET A 124 -22.26 19.54 10.05
N PHE A 125 -21.53 18.45 9.92
CA PHE A 125 -20.43 18.11 10.82
C PHE A 125 -19.28 17.45 10.06
N ASP A 126 -18.12 18.12 10.03
CA ASP A 126 -16.91 17.56 9.45
C ASP A 126 -16.23 16.59 10.42
N ASN A 127 -16.13 15.32 10.02
CA ASN A 127 -15.43 14.24 10.69
C ASN A 127 -14.28 13.65 9.84
N GLY A 128 -13.95 14.32 8.74
CA GLY A 128 -12.93 13.92 7.75
C GLY A 128 -13.28 12.70 6.90
N VAL A 129 -14.51 12.17 6.96
CA VAL A 129 -14.94 11.02 6.14
C VAL A 129 -15.68 11.49 4.90
N PHE A 130 -15.29 10.98 3.73
CA PHE A 130 -15.89 11.36 2.45
C PHE A 130 -15.87 10.21 1.44
N TRP A 131 -16.76 10.29 0.45
CA TRP A 131 -16.71 9.47 -0.75
C TRP A 131 -15.98 10.20 -1.87
N ILE A 132 -15.33 9.44 -2.74
CA ILE A 132 -14.60 9.93 -3.91
C ILE A 132 -14.65 8.86 -5.01
N ASP A 133 -14.71 9.28 -6.26
CA ASP A 133 -14.64 8.36 -7.40
C ASP A 133 -13.21 7.85 -7.64
N TYR A 134 -13.11 6.64 -8.16
CA TYR A 134 -11.82 6.00 -8.38
C TYR A 134 -10.95 6.75 -9.39
N ASP A 135 -11.54 7.42 -10.38
CA ASP A 135 -10.77 8.18 -11.37
C ASP A 135 -10.13 9.42 -10.74
N SER A 136 -10.82 10.08 -9.80
CA SER A 136 -10.24 11.13 -8.95
C SER A 136 -9.13 10.60 -8.05
N ILE A 137 -9.25 9.38 -7.49
CA ILE A 137 -8.14 8.75 -6.76
C ILE A 137 -6.92 8.58 -7.67
N LEU A 138 -7.11 7.98 -8.85
CA LEU A 138 -6.03 7.76 -9.81
C LEU A 138 -5.35 9.06 -10.26
N LYS A 139 -6.05 10.20 -10.18
CA LYS A 139 -5.53 11.51 -10.56
C LYS A 139 -4.74 12.21 -9.45
N PHE A 140 -5.19 12.12 -8.20
CA PHE A 140 -4.66 12.93 -7.09
C PHE A 140 -3.85 12.13 -6.06
N PHE A 141 -3.85 10.80 -6.16
CA PHE A 141 -3.11 9.91 -5.26
C PHE A 141 -1.99 9.21 -6.00
N ASP A 142 -0.86 9.03 -5.31
CA ASP A 142 0.35 8.42 -5.87
C ASP A 142 0.46 6.94 -5.53
N VAL A 143 -0.17 6.51 -4.43
CA VAL A 143 0.12 5.19 -3.86
C VAL A 143 -1.00 4.68 -2.96
N PHE A 144 -1.24 3.38 -3.04
CA PHE A 144 -1.91 2.60 -2.01
C PHE A 144 -0.90 1.80 -1.20
N TYR A 145 -1.08 1.80 0.12
CA TYR A 145 -0.39 0.88 1.02
C TYR A 145 -1.37 -0.20 1.45
N LEU A 146 -1.06 -1.44 1.09
CA LEU A 146 -1.85 -2.62 1.44
C LEU A 146 -1.12 -3.37 2.53
N ASN A 147 -1.80 -3.64 3.64
CA ASN A 147 -1.28 -4.52 4.68
C ASN A 147 -2.13 -5.77 4.63
N TRP A 148 -1.51 -6.92 4.35
CA TRP A 148 -2.20 -8.19 4.12
C TRP A 148 -2.27 -9.02 5.38
N ASN A 149 -3.44 -9.60 5.64
CA ASN A 149 -3.65 -10.53 6.72
C ASN A 149 -2.70 -11.74 6.55
N PRO A 150 -1.81 -12.01 7.52
CA PRO A 150 -0.86 -13.13 7.43
C PRO A 150 -1.53 -14.49 7.29
N LYS A 151 -2.79 -14.63 7.70
CA LYS A 151 -3.56 -15.87 7.55
C LYS A 151 -3.82 -16.28 6.10
N LEU A 152 -3.63 -15.39 5.13
CA LEU A 152 -3.70 -15.73 3.71
C LEU A 152 -2.53 -16.58 3.23
N PHE A 153 -1.44 -16.63 4.00
CA PHE A 153 -0.23 -17.34 3.68
C PHE A 153 -0.25 -18.69 4.41
N ASN A 154 -0.67 -19.73 3.69
CA ASN A 154 -0.77 -21.09 4.24
C ASN A 154 0.59 -21.65 4.69
N TYR A 155 1.67 -21.19 4.08
CA TYR A 155 3.03 -21.60 4.38
C TYR A 155 3.86 -20.35 4.66
N THR A 156 4.36 -20.26 5.89
CA THR A 156 5.14 -19.11 6.35
C THR A 156 6.37 -19.61 7.08
N PHE A 157 7.53 -19.03 6.76
CA PHE A 157 8.78 -19.29 7.45
C PHE A 157 9.46 -17.95 7.76
N CYS A 158 10.01 -17.82 8.96
CA CYS A 158 10.67 -16.59 9.40
C CYS A 158 12.03 -16.93 10.01
N LEU A 159 13.06 -16.22 9.56
CA LEU A 159 14.41 -16.34 10.07
C LEU A 159 14.88 -14.98 10.60
N HIS A 160 15.39 -14.96 11.82
CA HIS A 160 16.05 -13.80 12.41
C HIS A 160 17.54 -14.07 12.52
N GLN A 161 18.35 -13.26 11.85
CA GLN A 161 19.80 -13.39 11.87
C GLN A 161 20.45 -12.01 11.98
N SER A 162 21.58 -11.94 12.66
CA SER A 162 22.46 -10.77 12.65
C SER A 162 23.68 -11.07 11.79
N TRP A 163 24.10 -10.08 11.02
CA TRP A 163 25.31 -10.16 10.21
C TRP A 163 26.29 -9.10 10.71
N LYS A 164 27.43 -9.55 11.26
CA LYS A 164 28.50 -8.65 11.66
C LYS A 164 29.33 -8.30 10.42
N THR A 165 29.43 -7.02 10.09
CA THR A 165 30.15 -6.44 8.93
C THR A 165 31.69 -6.59 8.99
N GLY A 166 32.21 -7.65 9.63
CA GLY A 166 33.64 -7.91 9.79
C GLY A 166 34.26 -8.91 8.80
N LEU A 167 33.45 -9.57 7.96
CA LEU A 167 33.92 -10.61 7.02
C LEU A 167 33.22 -10.40 5.68
N GLY A 168 33.89 -9.71 4.75
CA GLY A 168 33.42 -9.51 3.38
C GLY A 168 33.73 -8.13 2.82
N PRO A 169 33.75 -7.96 1.49
CA PRO A 169 33.95 -6.65 0.87
C PRO A 169 32.77 -5.72 1.20
N ILE A 170 33.06 -4.43 1.46
CA ILE A 170 32.06 -3.36 1.71
C ILE A 170 31.06 -3.22 0.54
N LYS A 171 31.40 -3.76 -0.63
CA LYS A 171 30.55 -3.80 -1.82
C LYS A 171 30.39 -5.26 -2.28
N ASP A 172 29.14 -5.68 -2.46
CA ASP A 172 28.72 -6.95 -3.07
C ASP A 172 29.23 -7.16 -4.52
N ALA A 173 30.05 -6.25 -5.05
CA ALA A 173 30.69 -6.33 -6.36
C ALA A 173 31.93 -7.24 -6.40
N TYR A 174 32.51 -7.62 -5.25
CA TYR A 174 33.70 -8.49 -5.20
C TYR A 174 33.53 -9.91 -4.65
N ASN A 175 32.58 -10.18 -3.75
CA ASN A 175 32.16 -11.52 -3.36
C ASN A 175 30.74 -11.52 -2.75
N ILE A 176 29.81 -12.32 -3.28
CA ILE A 176 28.48 -12.56 -2.66
C ILE A 176 28.36 -13.93 -1.97
N GLY A 177 29.37 -14.78 -2.10
CA GLY A 177 29.41 -16.13 -1.55
C GLY A 177 29.43 -16.19 -0.02
N GLU A 178 29.82 -15.09 0.64
CA GLU A 178 29.84 -14.99 2.11
C GLU A 178 28.52 -14.43 2.68
N ASN A 179 27.61 -13.95 1.82
CA ASN A 179 26.28 -13.51 2.25
C ASN A 179 25.45 -14.75 2.64
N PRO A 180 24.50 -14.63 3.60
CA PRO A 180 23.56 -15.71 3.88
C PRO A 180 22.81 -16.14 2.62
N GLN A 181 22.82 -17.43 2.31
CA GLN A 181 22.12 -18.01 1.17
C GLN A 181 21.10 -19.04 1.66
N PHE A 182 19.91 -19.01 1.07
CA PHE A 182 18.80 -19.87 1.42
C PHE A 182 18.33 -20.64 0.19
N PHE A 183 17.82 -21.85 0.42
CA PHE A 183 17.22 -22.68 -0.61
C PHE A 183 15.71 -22.77 -0.39
N LEU A 184 14.94 -22.40 -1.41
CA LEU A 184 13.50 -22.61 -1.45
C LEU A 184 13.19 -23.74 -2.42
N GLN A 185 12.59 -24.81 -1.91
CA GLN A 185 12.03 -25.89 -2.72
C GLN A 185 10.52 -25.69 -2.85
N VAL A 186 10.04 -25.72 -4.08
CA VAL A 186 8.59 -25.75 -4.39
C VAL A 186 8.31 -27.11 -5.02
N ASP A 187 7.38 -27.87 -4.45
CA ASP A 187 7.06 -29.21 -4.92
C ASP A 187 6.50 -29.20 -6.35
N GLN A 188 6.76 -30.29 -7.09
CA GLN A 188 6.35 -30.42 -8.48
C GLN A 188 4.81 -30.39 -8.59
N GLY A 189 4.30 -29.45 -9.39
CA GLY A 189 2.86 -29.26 -9.60
C GLY A 189 2.22 -28.14 -8.77
N GLY A 190 2.94 -27.56 -7.81
CA GLY A 190 2.49 -26.37 -7.09
C GLY A 190 2.73 -25.09 -7.90
N SER A 191 1.69 -24.28 -8.09
CA SER A 191 1.80 -22.90 -8.59
C SER A 191 1.32 -21.93 -7.52
N GLY A 192 2.09 -20.89 -7.23
CA GLY A 192 1.73 -19.88 -6.25
C GLY A 192 2.67 -18.68 -6.26
N ALA A 193 2.30 -17.64 -5.55
CA ALA A 193 3.16 -16.48 -5.32
C ALA A 193 4.02 -16.72 -4.07
N VAL A 194 5.30 -16.38 -4.15
CA VAL A 194 6.23 -16.37 -3.01
C VAL A 194 6.47 -14.93 -2.61
N TRP A 195 6.25 -14.62 -1.34
CA TRP A 195 6.49 -13.30 -0.78
C TRP A 195 7.72 -13.37 0.13
N ILE A 196 8.64 -12.43 -0.06
CA ILE A 196 9.85 -12.31 0.76
C ILE A 196 9.78 -10.96 1.46
N LEU A 197 9.57 -10.98 2.77
CA LEU A 197 9.59 -9.77 3.59
C LEU A 197 10.95 -9.66 4.28
N LEU A 198 11.63 -8.55 4.03
CA LEU A 198 12.91 -8.24 4.66
C LEU A 198 12.72 -7.15 5.70
N THR A 199 13.16 -7.42 6.93
CA THR A 199 13.10 -6.48 8.05
C THR A 199 14.50 -6.24 8.58
N ARG A 200 14.90 -4.97 8.67
CA ARG A 200 16.15 -4.55 9.30
C ARG A 200 15.83 -3.83 10.60
N HIS A 201 16.48 -4.24 11.68
CA HIS A 201 16.39 -3.55 12.97
C HIS A 201 17.39 -2.40 12.98
N ILE A 202 16.88 -1.18 13.04
CA ILE A 202 17.70 0.03 13.16
C ILE A 202 17.73 0.40 14.65
N THR A 203 18.92 0.40 15.25
CA THR A 203 19.11 0.67 16.69
C THR A 203 19.62 2.08 16.97
N GLN A 204 20.07 2.81 15.94
CA GLN A 204 20.54 4.20 16.04
C GLN A 204 19.66 5.12 15.21
N ILE A 205 19.24 6.23 15.80
CA ILE A 205 18.30 7.17 15.17
C ILE A 205 18.93 7.91 13.99
N GLU A 206 20.25 8.10 13.99
CA GLU A 206 21.01 8.71 12.91
C GLU A 206 20.98 7.84 11.64
N ASP A 207 21.09 6.53 11.79
CA ASP A 207 20.98 5.58 10.67
C ASP A 207 19.55 5.55 10.11
N PHE A 208 18.52 5.67 10.97
CA PHE A 208 17.14 5.84 10.48
C PHE A 208 16.95 7.14 9.69
N LYS A 209 17.57 8.23 10.15
CA LYS A 209 17.40 9.56 9.55
C LYS A 209 18.07 9.69 8.18
N GLU A 210 19.25 9.09 8.01
CA GLU A 210 20.00 9.18 6.76
C GLU A 210 19.84 7.95 5.85
N ASN A 211 19.37 6.83 6.39
CA ASN A 211 19.14 5.56 5.72
C ASN A 211 20.31 5.15 4.79
N ARG A 212 21.50 4.96 5.39
CA ARG A 212 22.75 4.75 4.64
C ARG A 212 22.95 3.31 4.16
N GLU A 213 22.22 2.35 4.71
CA GLU A 213 22.37 0.93 4.41
C GLU A 213 21.07 0.34 3.86
N TYR A 214 21.18 -0.38 2.75
CA TYR A 214 20.08 -1.02 2.04
C TYR A 214 20.21 -2.54 2.13
N ILE A 215 19.08 -3.23 2.21
CA ILE A 215 19.00 -4.69 2.14
C ILE A 215 18.35 -5.10 0.83
N THR A 216 18.85 -6.18 0.23
CA THR A 216 18.30 -6.73 -1.01
C THR A 216 18.35 -8.25 -0.97
N VAL A 217 17.49 -8.89 -1.76
CA VAL A 217 17.52 -10.33 -2.00
C VAL A 217 17.63 -10.58 -3.49
N LEU A 218 18.55 -11.48 -3.85
CA LEU A 218 18.75 -11.95 -5.20
C LEU A 218 18.25 -13.40 -5.29
N VAL A 219 17.41 -13.69 -6.28
CA VAL A 219 16.80 -15.01 -6.46
C VAL A 219 17.41 -15.68 -7.70
N TYR A 220 17.95 -16.89 -7.52
CA TYR A 220 18.59 -17.66 -8.58
C TYR A 220 17.90 -19.02 -8.76
N ARG A 221 17.72 -19.44 -10.01
CA ARG A 221 17.32 -20.80 -10.35
C ARG A 221 18.56 -21.65 -10.62
N ASN A 222 19.05 -22.37 -9.61
CA ASN A 222 20.33 -23.11 -9.72
C ASN A 222 20.35 -24.47 -8.98
N ASN A 223 19.18 -25.03 -8.67
CA ASN A 223 19.02 -26.30 -7.95
C ASN A 223 19.70 -26.34 -6.57
N GLY A 224 19.67 -25.23 -5.83
CA GLY A 224 20.19 -25.14 -4.46
C GLY A 224 21.71 -25.10 -4.37
N LYS A 225 22.42 -24.89 -5.48
CA LYS A 225 23.87 -24.69 -5.47
C LYS A 225 24.21 -23.33 -4.86
N LYS A 226 25.35 -23.24 -4.17
CA LYS A 226 25.85 -21.97 -3.66
C LYS A 226 26.26 -21.05 -4.83
N VAL A 227 25.86 -19.78 -4.77
CA VAL A 227 26.18 -18.76 -5.78
C VAL A 227 27.42 -17.98 -5.33
N PHE A 228 28.39 -17.82 -6.23
CA PHE A 228 29.61 -17.06 -5.95
C PHE A 228 29.77 -15.80 -6.83
N TYR A 229 29.15 -15.76 -8.01
CA TYR A 229 28.76 -14.60 -8.85
C TYR A 229 27.89 -15.16 -10.00
N PRO A 230 27.14 -14.34 -10.76
CA PRO A 230 26.63 -14.79 -12.06
C PRO A 230 27.83 -15.14 -12.95
N SER A 231 27.82 -16.34 -13.52
CA SER A 231 28.66 -16.69 -14.68
C SER A 231 28.17 -15.92 -15.90
#